data_AF-X1ENY3-F1
#
_entry.id   AF-X1ENY3-F1
#
_cell.length_a   1.000
_cell.length_b   1.000
_cell.length_c   1.000
_cell.angle_alpha   90.00
_cell.angle_beta   90.00
_cell.angle_gamma   90.00
#
_symmetry.space_group_name_H-M   'P 1'
#
loop_
_entity.id
_entity.type
_entity.pdbx_description
1 polymer ?
#
loop_
_entity_poly.entity_id
_entity_poly.type
_entity_poly.pdbx_seq_one_letter_code
_entity_poly.pdbx_strand_id
1 'polypeptide(L)'
;DVKLITTSTDNTPLKAKLVAKFLEIVGRTDIPIGIGPPENRKKVWLYPWIKDYDISRYPSTVHENGMEVLCSTIMDSPEPLTLIAIGPLGTVAGVSG
;
A
#
# COMPACT_ATOMS: atom_id res chain seq x y z
N ASP A 1 -7.00 -5.92 -13.78
CA ASP A 1 -6.36 -4.63 -13.49
C ASP A 1 -6.14 -4.50 -11.99
N VAL A 2 -5.13 -3.75 -11.55
CA VAL A 2 -4.79 -3.59 -10.13
C VAL A 2 -5.72 -2.56 -9.50
N LYS A 3 -6.50 -2.99 -8.49
CA LYS A 3 -7.51 -2.14 -7.85
C LYS A 3 -6.96 -1.33 -6.67
N LEU A 4 -5.96 -1.86 -5.96
CA LEU A 4 -5.36 -1.25 -4.78
C LEU A 4 -4.02 -1.95 -4.49
N ILE A 5 -3.00 -1.20 -4.07
CA ILE A 5 -1.79 -1.76 -3.46
C ILE A 5 -1.72 -1.31 -2.01
N THR A 6 -1.70 -2.25 -1.07
CA THR A 6 -1.54 -1.95 0.36
C THR A 6 -0.14 -2.26 0.85
N THR A 7 0.44 -1.36 1.66
CA THR A 7 1.70 -1.63 2.35
C THR A 7 1.45 -2.14 3.76
N SER A 8 2.12 -3.20 4.15
CA SER A 8 2.00 -3.78 5.48
C SER A 8 3.36 -4.01 6.15
N THR A 9 3.32 -4.30 7.45
CA THR A 9 4.45 -4.61 8.33
C THR A 9 5.50 -3.50 8.47
N ASP A 10 6.16 -3.44 9.62
CA ASP A 10 7.19 -2.42 9.93
C ASP A 10 6.72 -0.97 9.71
N ASN A 11 7.49 -0.20 8.94
CA ASN A 11 7.26 1.20 8.64
C ASN A 11 6.43 1.33 7.37
N THR A 12 5.12 1.10 7.49
CA THR A 12 4.17 1.15 6.39
C THR A 12 4.12 2.51 5.68
N PRO A 13 4.17 3.69 6.34
CA PRO A 13 4.19 4.96 5.61
C PRO A 13 5.45 5.12 4.74
N LEU A 14 6.60 4.63 5.24
CA LEU A 14 7.84 4.68 4.47
C LEU A 14 7.81 3.69 3.29
N LYS A 15 7.22 2.51 3.47
CA LYS A 15 6.99 1.57 2.36
C LYS A 15 5.99 2.14 1.34
N ALA A 16 4.98 2.89 1.76
CA ALA A 16 4.05 3.55 0.85
C ALA A 16 4.77 4.57 -0.05
N LYS A 17 5.72 5.35 0.51
CA LYS A 17 6.60 6.22 -0.28
C LYS A 17 7.41 5.46 -1.32
N LEU A 18 7.91 4.28 -0.95
CA LEU A 18 8.67 3.43 -1.85
C LEU A 18 7.82 2.94 -3.03
N VAL A 19 6.61 2.45 -2.74
CA VAL A 19 5.65 2.00 -3.75
C VAL A 19 5.27 3.14 -4.68
N ALA A 20 4.88 4.30 -4.13
CA ALA A 20 4.48 5.47 -4.91
C ALA A 20 5.60 5.93 -5.87
N LYS A 21 6.83 6.07 -5.35
CA LYS A 21 7.99 6.43 -6.18
C LYS A 21 8.26 5.40 -7.28
N PHE A 22 8.13 4.12 -6.99
CA PHE A 22 8.30 3.06 -7.99
C PHE A 22 7.22 3.12 -9.07
N LEU A 23 5.95 3.29 -8.70
CA LEU A 23 4.81 3.37 -9.62
C LEU A 23 4.91 4.58 -10.56
N GLU A 24 5.39 5.72 -10.07
CA GLU A 24 5.71 6.88 -10.91
C GLU A 24 6.76 6.56 -11.98
N ILE A 25 7.83 5.87 -11.60
CA ILE A 25 8.92 5.52 -12.53
C ILE A 25 8.44 4.58 -13.64
N VAL A 26 7.55 3.63 -13.31
CA VAL A 26 7.03 2.66 -14.29
C VAL A 26 5.75 3.13 -14.99
N GLY A 27 5.28 4.35 -14.71
CA GLY A 27 4.09 4.94 -15.37
C GLY A 27 2.75 4.33 -14.96
N ARG A 28 2.66 3.70 -13.78
CA ARG A 28 1.43 3.10 -13.22
C ARG A 28 0.83 3.93 -12.08
N THR A 29 0.78 5.24 -12.29
CA THR A 29 0.25 6.21 -11.33
C THR A 29 -1.28 6.20 -11.26
N ASP A 30 -1.95 5.32 -12.01
CA ASP A 30 -3.37 5.03 -11.93
C ASP A 30 -3.75 4.27 -10.64
N ILE A 31 -2.80 3.52 -10.06
CA ILE A 31 -3.09 2.57 -8.98
C ILE A 31 -3.20 3.28 -7.63
N PRO A 32 -4.31 3.16 -6.88
CA PRO A 32 -4.43 3.67 -5.52
C PRO A 32 -3.51 2.93 -4.53
N ILE A 33 -3.03 3.64 -3.51
CA ILE A 33 -2.16 3.08 -2.47
C ILE A 33 -2.86 3.14 -1.10
N GLY A 34 -2.88 2.03 -0.37
CA GLY A 34 -3.35 1.97 1.00
C GLY A 34 -2.20 1.80 2.00
N ILE A 35 -2.11 2.70 2.98
CA ILE A 35 -1.15 2.60 4.07
C ILE A 35 -1.75 1.70 5.16
N GLY A 36 -1.13 0.55 5.41
CA GLY A 36 -1.51 -0.31 6.53
C GLY A 36 -1.05 0.26 7.88
N PRO A 37 -1.48 -0.31 9.00
CA PRO A 37 -1.08 0.14 10.33
C PRO A 37 0.45 0.03 10.51
N PRO A 38 1.12 1.08 11.04
CA PRO A 38 2.55 1.03 11.28
C PRO A 38 2.87 0.19 12.52
N GLU A 39 3.81 -0.75 12.39
CA GLU A 39 4.34 -1.53 13.51
C GLU A 39 5.58 -0.87 14.12
N ASN A 40 6.35 -0.16 13.30
CA ASN A 40 7.51 0.60 13.74
C ASN A 40 7.81 1.78 12.81
N ARG A 41 8.81 2.59 13.17
CA ARG A 41 9.31 3.71 12.35
C ARG A 41 10.76 3.52 11.89
N LYS A 42 11.23 2.28 11.81
CA LYS A 42 12.62 2.00 11.40
C LYS A 42 12.82 2.41 9.94
N LYS A 43 14.01 2.92 9.62
CA LYS A 43 14.41 3.21 8.24
C LYS A 43 14.71 1.88 7.56
N VAL A 44 14.26 1.74 6.32
CA VAL A 44 14.62 0.60 5.46
C VAL A 44 15.92 0.90 4.72
N TRP A 45 16.58 -0.14 4.19
CA TRP A 45 17.78 0.01 3.35
C TRP A 45 17.61 1.01 2.20
N LEU A 46 16.41 1.07 1.63
CA LEU A 46 16.06 1.97 0.53
C LEU A 46 15.73 3.40 0.98
N TYR A 47 15.79 3.72 2.29
CA TYR A 47 15.48 5.05 2.80
C TYR A 47 16.22 6.19 2.09
N PRO A 48 17.53 6.09 1.79
CA PRO A 48 18.25 7.15 1.07
C PRO A 48 17.68 7.44 -0.32
N TRP A 49 17.04 6.46 -0.96
CA TRP A 49 16.40 6.63 -2.27
C TRP A 49 15.05 7.33 -2.18
N ILE A 50 14.35 7.24 -1.06
CA ILE A 50 12.97 7.75 -0.90
C ILE A 50 12.84 8.90 0.09
N LYS A 51 13.93 9.30 0.76
CA LYS A 51 13.90 10.33 1.82
C LYS A 51 13.31 11.67 1.37
N ASP A 52 13.56 12.06 0.12
CA ASP A 52 13.14 13.34 -0.46
C ASP A 52 11.84 13.20 -1.28
N TYR A 53 11.25 12.00 -1.32
CA TYR A 53 10.01 11.77 -2.03
C TYR A 53 8.81 12.20 -1.16
N ASP A 54 8.01 13.10 -1.72
CA ASP A 54 6.77 13.58 -1.13
C ASP A 54 5.60 12.79 -1.71
N ILE A 55 5.01 11.94 -0.88
CA ILE A 55 3.90 11.06 -1.26
C ILE A 55 2.61 11.83 -1.55
N SER A 56 2.47 13.06 -1.05
CA SER A 56 1.30 13.90 -1.35
C SER A 56 1.23 14.31 -2.82
N ARG A 57 2.35 14.16 -3.56
CA ARG A 57 2.43 14.43 -4.99
C ARG A 57 2.06 13.24 -5.86
N TYR A 58 1.82 12.07 -5.27
CA TYR A 58 1.42 10.90 -6.02
C TYR A 58 0.09 11.18 -6.75
N PRO A 59 -0.02 10.96 -8.07
CA PRO A 59 -1.18 11.44 -8.84
C PRO A 59 -2.52 10.79 -8.49
N SER A 60 -2.50 9.57 -7.97
CA SER A 60 -3.70 8.84 -7.55
C SER A 60 -3.86 8.86 -6.02
N THR A 61 -4.92 8.24 -5.53
CA THR A 61 -5.30 8.31 -4.13
C THR A 61 -4.33 7.54 -3.24
N VAL A 62 -3.95 8.17 -2.13
CA VAL A 62 -3.22 7.53 -1.02
C VAL A 62 -4.14 7.53 0.20
N HIS A 63 -4.53 6.34 0.62
CA HIS A 63 -5.42 6.12 1.77
C HIS A 63 -4.59 5.85 3.03
N GLU A 64 -4.80 6.63 4.09
CA GLU A 64 -4.13 6.39 5.38
C GLU A 64 -4.68 5.15 6.11
N ASN A 65 -5.92 4.76 5.82
CA ASN A 65 -6.63 3.62 6.37
C ASN A 65 -6.67 2.44 5.39
N GLY A 66 -5.51 2.02 4.88
CA GLY A 66 -5.40 1.03 3.80
C GLY A 66 -6.05 -0.32 4.08
N MET A 67 -6.15 -0.74 5.35
CA MET A 67 -6.82 -2.00 5.72
C MET A 67 -8.34 -1.92 5.52
N GLU A 68 -8.97 -0.84 5.96
CA GLU A 68 -10.41 -0.62 5.80
C GLU A 68 -10.78 -0.50 4.32
N VAL A 69 -9.93 0.21 3.55
CA VAL A 69 -10.09 0.37 2.10
C VAL A 69 -9.93 -0.97 1.38
N LEU A 70 -9.02 -1.84 1.81
CA LEU A 70 -8.88 -3.19 1.27
C LEU A 70 -10.14 -4.03 1.53
N CYS A 71 -10.64 -4.03 2.77
CA CYS A 71 -11.85 -4.77 3.12
C CYS A 71 -13.05 -4.32 2.28
N SER A 72 -13.29 -3.00 2.20
CA SER A 72 -14.37 -2.44 1.38
C SER A 72 -14.19 -2.75 -0.10
N THR A 73 -12.96 -2.63 -0.64
CA THR A 73 -12.67 -3.02 -2.05
C THR A 73 -13.04 -4.47 -2.33
N ILE A 74 -12.80 -5.39 -1.38
CA ILE A 74 -13.16 -6.81 -1.52
C ILE A 74 -14.67 -7.01 -1.39
N MET A 75 -15.29 -6.45 -0.34
CA MET A 75 -16.71 -6.65 -0.04
C MET A 75 -17.64 -6.00 -1.07
N ASP A 76 -17.26 -4.85 -1.61
CA ASP A 76 -18.07 -4.07 -2.56
C ASP A 76 -17.85 -4.52 -4.01
N SER A 77 -16.97 -5.49 -4.26
CA SER A 77 -16.68 -5.95 -5.63
C SER A 77 -17.83 -6.81 -6.16
N PRO A 78 -18.47 -6.44 -7.28
CA PRO A 78 -19.52 -7.25 -7.89
C PRO A 78 -18.98 -8.52 -8.59
N GLU A 79 -17.66 -8.56 -8.83
CA GLU A 79 -16.97 -9.67 -9.48
C GLU A 79 -15.86 -10.24 -8.58
N PRO A 80 -15.49 -11.52 -8.73
CA PRO A 80 -14.38 -12.11 -7.97
C PRO A 80 -13.06 -11.33 -8.14
N LEU A 81 -12.42 -11.00 -7.02
CA LEU A 81 -11.10 -10.36 -7.00
C LEU A 81 -10.00 -11.37 -6.64
N THR A 82 -8.81 -11.16 -7.19
CA THR A 82 -7.61 -11.89 -6.78
C THR A 82 -6.81 -11.07 -5.79
N LEU A 83 -6.67 -11.57 -4.56
CA LEU A 83 -5.78 -11.00 -3.54
C LEU A 83 -4.41 -11.67 -3.61
N ILE A 84 -3.36 -10.89 -3.87
CA ILE A 84 -1.98 -11.38 -3.90
C ILE A 84 -1.22 -10.79 -2.70
N ALA A 85 -0.87 -11.64 -1.72
CA ALA A 85 -0.13 -11.24 -0.54
C ALA A 85 1.37 -11.49 -0.72
N ILE A 86 2.16 -10.40 -0.82
CA ILE A 86 3.62 -10.45 -0.96
C ILE A 86 4.24 -9.79 0.27
N GLY A 87 4.28 -10.53 1.38
CA GLY A 87 4.79 -10.07 2.67
C GLY A 87 4.48 -11.10 3.77
N PRO A 88 4.93 -10.87 5.02
CA PRO A 88 4.55 -11.71 6.15
C PRO A 88 3.02 -11.76 6.27
N LEU A 89 2.44 -12.96 6.35
CA LEU A 89 0.99 -13.23 6.26
C LEU A 89 0.12 -12.56 7.35
N GLY A 90 0.71 -11.83 8.30
CA GLY A 90 -0.01 -11.13 9.37
C GLY A 90 -1.05 -10.10 8.88
N THR A 91 -0.93 -9.60 7.64
CA THR A 91 -1.91 -8.68 7.03
C THR A 91 -3.20 -9.38 6.59
N VAL A 92 -3.14 -10.65 6.19
CA VAL A 92 -4.33 -11.39 5.70
C VAL A 92 -5.16 -11.96 6.86
N ALA A 93 -4.53 -12.19 8.01
CA ALA A 93 -5.20 -12.74 9.19
C ALA A 93 -6.28 -11.83 9.80
N GLY A 94 -6.34 -10.55 9.42
CA GLY A 94 -7.35 -9.60 9.90
C GLY A 94 -8.64 -9.51 9.06
N VAL A 95 -8.73 -10.20 7.92
CA VAL A 95 -9.88 -10.11 6.99
C VAL A 95 -10.97 -11.15 7.31
N SER A 96 -10.70 -12.10 8.22
CA SER A 96 -11.61 -13.22 8.54
C SER A 96 -12.18 -13.19 9.96
N GLY A 97 -12.34 -12.01 10.55
CA GLY A 97 -12.96 -11.79 11.87
C GLY A 97 -14.37 -11.26 11.77
#